data_AF-A0A9X1UV95-F1
#
_entry.id   AF-A0A9X1UV95-F1
#
_cell.length_a   1.000
_cell.length_b   1.000
_cell.length_c   1.000
_cell.angle_alpha   90.00
_cell.angle_beta   90.00
_cell.angle_gamma   90.00
#
_symmetry.space_group_name_H-M   'P 1'
#
loop_
_entity.id
_entity.type
_entity.pdbx_description
1 polymer ?
#
loop_
_entity_poly.entity_id
_entity_poly.type
_entity_poly.pdbx_seq_one_letter_code
_entity_poly.pdbx_strand_id
1 'polypeptide(L)'
;MNEITFARKSIEQDKIRDLLETEEGKIQVGQGLAFLFTRIPNLLGIKEAISYINKSDIKELILMRFKTLSLEQIDYAFKMERYGYFGDQIQHFQLFNSEYVGKVLDRFIKWLQKIRMDNNIPLKEEKKKTITENQKQYWINRGVLSALEQYKENKAIEDGYIYIYDVLYEEYLPKEKEYKDKIYESAKVSIQMEYSDKEATSKEEKQEFKNIISSLEKKGNTKVKLKCKELVLCEFFRKLLKDEKRLTEFKEKYKYD
;
A
#
# COMPACT_ATOMS: atom_id res chain seq x y z
N MET A 1 11.61 5.40 22.00
CA MET A 1 10.86 5.75 20.77
C MET A 1 10.83 7.26 20.69
N ASN A 2 11.23 7.85 19.56
CA ASN A 2 11.19 9.31 19.35
C ASN A 2 9.73 9.76 19.11
N GLU A 3 9.40 11.01 19.47
CA GLU A 3 8.10 11.68 19.31
C GLU A 3 7.53 11.57 17.90
N ILE A 4 8.35 11.85 16.89
CA ILE A 4 7.96 11.76 15.46
C ILE A 4 7.61 10.31 15.10
N THR A 5 8.38 9.34 15.61
CA THR A 5 8.11 7.92 15.39
C THR A 5 6.77 7.51 15.99
N PHE A 6 6.46 7.99 17.20
CA PHE A 6 5.16 7.74 17.82
C PHE A 6 4.03 8.39 17.01
N ALA A 7 4.17 9.66 16.62
CA ALA A 7 3.16 10.37 15.85
C ALA A 7 2.85 9.68 14.50
N ARG A 8 3.86 9.13 13.82
CA ARG A 8 3.67 8.32 12.60
C ARG A 8 2.91 7.02 12.89
N LYS A 9 3.39 6.23 13.85
CA LYS A 9 2.73 4.97 14.24
C LYS A 9 1.32 5.16 14.78
N SER A 10 1.02 6.33 15.34
CA SER A 10 -0.32 6.63 15.87
C SER A 10 -1.42 6.65 14.81
N ILE A 11 -1.06 6.69 13.52
CA ILE A 11 -2.02 6.62 12.43
C ILE A 11 -2.57 5.20 12.25
N GLU A 12 -1.72 4.19 12.48
CA GLU A 12 -2.03 2.76 12.36
C GLU A 12 -2.87 2.24 13.53
N GLN A 13 -2.96 2.99 14.63
CA GLN A 13 -3.65 2.56 15.85
C GLN A 13 -5.17 2.73 15.74
N ASP A 14 -5.90 1.66 16.04
CA ASP A 14 -7.37 1.64 16.07
C ASP A 14 -7.92 2.66 17.06
N LYS A 15 -8.82 3.55 16.58
CA LYS A 15 -9.42 4.56 17.44
C LYS A 15 -10.54 3.94 18.26
N ILE A 16 -10.75 4.47 19.47
CA ILE A 16 -11.83 4.03 20.35
C ILE A 16 -13.17 4.07 19.60
N ARG A 17 -13.45 5.13 18.84
CA ARG A 17 -14.67 5.24 18.03
C ARG A 17 -14.86 4.06 17.08
N ASP A 18 -13.78 3.64 16.42
CA ASP A 18 -13.83 2.62 15.38
C ASP A 18 -13.96 1.22 16.04
N LEU A 19 -13.30 0.99 17.18
CA LEU A 19 -13.47 -0.23 17.99
C LEU A 19 -14.90 -0.38 18.53
N LEU A 20 -15.58 0.71 18.89
CA LEU A 20 -16.95 0.69 19.41
C LEU A 20 -18.00 0.22 18.38
N GLU A 21 -17.65 0.09 17.11
CA GLU A 21 -18.54 -0.42 16.05
C GLU A 21 -18.81 -1.93 16.18
N THR A 22 -17.98 -2.65 16.94
CA THR A 22 -18.11 -4.11 17.14
C THR A 22 -18.27 -4.46 18.62
N GLU A 23 -18.96 -5.56 18.92
CA GLU A 23 -19.09 -6.04 20.32
C GLU A 23 -17.73 -6.43 20.92
N GLU A 24 -16.87 -7.07 20.12
CA GLU A 24 -15.51 -7.41 20.54
C GLU A 24 -14.67 -6.17 20.87
N GLY A 25 -14.73 -5.14 20.01
CA GLY A 25 -14.03 -3.88 20.26
C GLY A 25 -14.58 -3.11 21.46
N LYS A 26 -15.89 -3.17 21.76
CA LYS A 26 -16.45 -2.62 23.02
C LYS A 26 -15.85 -3.30 24.25
N ILE A 27 -15.69 -4.62 24.22
CA ILE A 27 -15.04 -5.38 25.31
C ILE A 27 -13.58 -4.95 25.44
N GLN A 28 -12.85 -4.85 24.32
CA GLN A 28 -11.45 -4.42 24.29
C GLN A 28 -11.27 -3.00 24.87
N VAL A 29 -12.12 -2.05 24.48
CA VAL A 29 -12.11 -0.69 25.05
C VAL A 29 -12.37 -0.73 26.56
N GLY A 30 -13.35 -1.52 27.01
CA GLY A 30 -13.66 -1.68 28.43
C GLY A 30 -12.47 -2.21 29.25
N GLN A 31 -11.84 -3.28 28.78
CA GLN A 31 -10.66 -3.88 29.43
C GLN A 31 -9.45 -2.94 29.39
N GLY A 32 -9.21 -2.29 28.26
CA GLY A 32 -8.14 -1.32 28.07
C GLY A 32 -8.26 -0.15 29.04
N LEU A 33 -9.44 0.46 29.14
CA LEU A 33 -9.68 1.54 30.09
C LEU A 33 -9.52 1.08 31.55
N ALA A 34 -10.00 -0.12 31.90
CA ALA A 34 -9.82 -0.67 33.25
C ALA A 34 -8.34 -0.84 33.61
N PHE A 35 -7.53 -1.31 32.66
CA PHE A 35 -6.08 -1.42 32.81
C PHE A 35 -5.43 -0.03 32.98
N LEU A 36 -5.79 0.95 32.16
CA LEU A 36 -5.26 2.31 32.24
C LEU A 36 -5.65 3.00 33.56
N PHE A 37 -6.89 2.84 34.02
CA PHE A 37 -7.40 3.37 35.28
C PHE A 37 -6.73 2.73 36.50
N THR A 38 -6.08 1.59 36.35
CA THR A 38 -5.27 0.97 37.41
C THR A 38 -3.83 1.45 37.33
N ARG A 39 -3.23 1.37 36.13
CA ARG A 39 -1.80 1.63 35.96
C ARG A 39 -1.43 3.11 36.08
N ILE A 40 -2.22 4.01 35.50
CA ILE A 40 -1.85 5.43 35.40
C ILE A 40 -1.84 6.11 36.78
N PRO A 41 -2.86 5.99 37.64
CA PRO A 41 -2.83 6.60 38.97
C PRO A 41 -1.67 6.08 39.81
N ASN A 42 -1.39 4.78 39.75
CA ASN A 42 -0.25 4.18 40.44
C ASN A 42 1.07 4.81 40.01
N LEU A 43 1.26 5.03 38.70
CA LEU A 43 2.44 5.70 38.16
C LEU A 43 2.50 7.20 38.47
N LEU A 44 1.38 7.82 38.82
CA LEU A 44 1.30 9.21 39.31
C LEU A 44 1.52 9.31 40.82
N GLY A 45 1.71 8.19 41.52
CA GLY A 45 1.85 8.17 42.97
C GLY A 45 0.54 8.44 43.72
N ILE A 46 -0.61 8.28 43.05
CA ILE A 46 -1.93 8.36 43.68
C ILE A 46 -2.15 7.05 44.45
N LYS A 47 -2.19 7.16 45.78
CA LYS A 47 -2.22 6.00 46.68
C LYS A 47 -3.60 5.36 46.79
N GLU A 48 -4.65 6.15 46.60
CA GLU A 48 -6.02 5.68 46.73
C GLU A 48 -6.56 5.14 45.41
N ALA A 49 -7.35 4.07 45.50
CA ALA A 49 -8.05 3.54 44.34
C ALA A 49 -9.06 4.57 43.82
N ILE A 50 -9.14 4.72 42.50
CA ILE A 50 -10.16 5.59 41.89
C ILE A 50 -11.55 5.10 42.31
N SER A 51 -12.37 5.99 42.85
CA SER A 51 -13.77 5.72 43.16
C SER A 51 -14.57 5.30 41.92
N TYR A 52 -15.64 4.54 42.12
CA TYR A 52 -16.50 4.09 41.02
C TYR A 52 -17.08 5.26 40.21
N ILE A 53 -17.49 6.33 40.90
CA ILE A 53 -18.05 7.52 40.26
C ILE A 53 -17.04 8.20 39.33
N ASN A 54 -15.78 8.35 39.78
CA ASN A 54 -14.72 8.92 38.95
C ASN A 54 -14.37 8.01 37.77
N LYS A 55 -14.34 6.68 37.97
CA LYS A 55 -14.13 5.74 36.85
C LYS A 55 -15.22 5.86 35.78
N SER A 56 -16.48 5.95 36.21
CA SER A 56 -17.62 6.09 35.30
C SER A 56 -17.55 7.41 34.53
N ASP A 57 -17.32 8.52 35.24
CA ASP A 57 -17.26 9.86 34.66
C ASP A 57 -16.06 10.02 33.69
N ILE A 58 -14.88 9.50 34.06
CA ILE A 58 -13.72 9.47 33.15
C ILE A 58 -14.02 8.64 31.90
N LYS A 59 -14.65 7.47 32.06
CA LYS A 59 -15.04 6.62 30.92
C LYS A 59 -15.98 7.38 30.00
N GLU A 60 -17.01 8.03 30.55
CA GLU A 60 -17.96 8.83 29.78
C GLU A 60 -17.27 9.98 29.04
N LEU A 61 -16.41 10.74 29.72
CA LEU A 61 -15.59 11.79 29.10
C LEU A 61 -14.78 11.27 27.90
N ILE A 62 -14.13 10.11 28.04
CA ILE A 62 -13.34 9.51 26.96
C ILE A 62 -14.23 9.13 25.79
N LEU A 63 -15.35 8.46 26.04
CA LEU A 63 -16.26 7.99 24.99
C LEU A 63 -16.98 9.15 24.29
N MET A 64 -17.25 10.26 24.99
CA MET A 64 -17.90 11.44 24.41
C MET A 64 -16.93 12.30 23.60
N ARG A 65 -15.81 12.70 24.23
CA ARG A 65 -14.93 13.76 23.70
C ARG A 65 -13.65 13.23 23.07
N PHE A 66 -13.09 12.14 23.61
CA PHE A 66 -11.76 11.64 23.24
C PHE A 66 -11.79 10.32 22.46
N LYS A 67 -12.95 9.91 21.94
CA LYS A 67 -13.11 8.67 21.15
C LYS A 67 -12.27 8.63 19.86
N THR A 68 -11.72 9.75 19.43
CA THR A 68 -10.81 9.83 18.28
C THR A 68 -9.37 9.43 18.61
N LEU A 69 -9.06 9.19 19.88
CA LEU A 69 -7.79 8.62 20.34
C LEU A 69 -7.87 7.10 20.40
N SER A 70 -6.73 6.43 20.31
CA SER A 70 -6.59 5.02 20.68
C SER A 70 -6.24 4.87 22.16
N LEU A 71 -6.34 3.64 22.69
CA LEU A 71 -5.92 3.34 24.06
C LEU A 71 -4.43 3.62 24.30
N GLU A 72 -3.59 3.33 23.30
CA GLU A 72 -2.14 3.61 23.33
C GLU A 72 -1.86 5.11 23.33
N GLN A 73 -2.66 5.91 22.61
CA GLN A 73 -2.55 7.36 22.63
C GLN A 73 -2.91 7.94 23.98
N ILE A 74 -3.98 7.43 24.62
CA ILE A 74 -4.34 7.81 25.99
C ILE A 74 -3.20 7.47 26.94
N ASP A 75 -2.68 6.24 26.90
CA ASP A 75 -1.55 5.87 27.76
C ASP A 75 -0.31 6.76 27.55
N TYR A 76 0.03 7.02 26.29
CA TYR A 76 1.18 7.84 25.94
C TYR A 76 0.99 9.29 26.38
N ALA A 77 -0.23 9.83 26.34
CA ALA A 77 -0.54 11.17 26.86
C ALA A 77 -0.14 11.30 28.34
N PHE A 78 -0.52 10.33 29.17
CA PHE A 78 -0.15 10.34 30.59
C PHE A 78 1.34 10.07 30.82
N LYS A 79 2.00 9.30 29.95
CA LYS A 79 3.45 9.16 29.99
C LYS A 79 4.15 10.49 29.73
N MET A 80 3.70 11.23 28.71
CA MET A 80 4.24 12.55 28.37
C MET A 80 4.06 13.57 29.48
N GLU A 81 2.86 13.61 30.09
CA GLU A 81 2.57 14.47 31.24
C GLU A 81 3.52 14.18 32.40
N ARG A 82 3.69 12.91 32.79
CA ARG A 82 4.62 12.51 33.86
C ARG A 82 6.08 12.91 33.57
N TYR A 83 6.47 12.91 32.31
CA TYR A 83 7.83 13.26 31.90
C TYR A 83 8.02 14.76 31.62
N GLY A 84 7.00 15.59 31.85
CA GLY A 84 7.10 17.05 31.72
C GLY A 84 7.15 17.55 30.28
N TYR A 85 6.72 16.75 29.30
CA TYR A 85 6.78 17.14 27.88
C TYR A 85 5.83 18.28 27.52
N PHE A 86 4.81 18.53 28.33
CA PHE A 86 3.86 19.63 28.12
C PHE A 86 4.21 20.89 28.93
N GLY A 87 5.41 20.95 29.52
CA GLY A 87 5.80 22.00 30.46
C GLY A 87 5.38 21.66 31.89
N ASP A 88 4.82 22.63 32.61
CA ASP A 88 4.41 22.46 34.00
C ASP A 88 3.38 21.35 34.15
N GLN A 89 3.64 20.43 35.08
CA GLN A 89 2.75 19.30 35.36
C GLN A 89 1.39 19.79 35.88
N ILE A 90 0.33 19.17 35.41
CA ILE A 90 -1.02 19.39 35.91
C ILE A 90 -1.10 18.81 37.31
N GLN A 91 -1.45 19.67 38.27
CA GLN A 91 -1.68 19.25 39.64
C GLN A 91 -2.93 18.36 39.69
N HIS A 92 -2.76 17.14 40.20
CA HIS A 92 -3.84 16.19 40.39
C HIS A 92 -4.34 16.12 41.84
N PHE A 93 -3.67 16.78 42.81
CA PHE A 93 -4.08 16.83 44.22
C PHE A 93 -4.49 15.46 44.81
N GLN A 94 -3.74 14.40 44.48
CA GLN A 94 -4.05 13.01 44.88
C GLN A 94 -5.38 12.44 44.34
N LEU A 95 -6.00 13.09 43.36
CA LEU A 95 -7.28 12.71 42.77
C LEU A 95 -7.15 12.47 41.26
N PHE A 96 -7.53 11.28 40.82
CA PHE A 96 -7.63 10.95 39.39
C PHE A 96 -9.09 11.04 38.94
N ASN A 97 -9.50 12.22 38.48
CA ASN A 97 -10.86 12.53 38.04
C ASN A 97 -10.92 12.95 36.56
N SER A 98 -12.14 13.17 36.05
CA SER A 98 -12.39 13.62 34.67
C SER A 98 -11.74 14.96 34.34
N GLU A 99 -11.69 15.90 35.29
CA GLU A 99 -11.03 17.20 35.09
C GLU A 99 -9.53 17.03 34.81
N TYR A 100 -8.82 16.28 35.65
CA TYR A 100 -7.41 15.99 35.46
C TYR A 100 -7.17 15.26 34.14
N VAL A 101 -7.92 14.19 33.89
CA VAL A 101 -7.81 13.39 32.66
C VAL A 101 -8.06 14.25 31.42
N GLY A 102 -9.10 15.08 31.43
CA GLY A 102 -9.45 15.96 30.34
C GLY A 102 -8.34 16.96 30.02
N LYS A 103 -7.74 17.58 31.03
CA LYS A 103 -6.63 18.53 30.85
C LYS A 103 -5.40 17.85 30.21
N VAL A 104 -5.05 16.64 30.64
CA VAL A 104 -3.92 15.88 30.07
C VAL A 104 -4.18 15.52 28.62
N LEU A 105 -5.36 14.97 28.31
CA LEU A 105 -5.71 14.57 26.95
C LEU A 105 -5.82 15.77 25.99
N ASP A 106 -6.30 16.93 26.48
CA ASP A 106 -6.33 18.17 25.69
C ASP A 106 -4.92 18.65 25.32
N ARG A 107 -3.97 18.63 26.27
CA ARG A 107 -2.57 18.96 25.99
C ARG A 107 -1.96 18.01 24.98
N PHE A 108 -2.24 16.71 25.13
CA PHE A 108 -1.76 15.69 24.20
C PHE A 108 -2.30 15.90 22.78
N ILE A 109 -3.59 16.20 22.61
CA ILE A 109 -4.17 16.47 21.29
C ILE A 109 -3.50 17.67 20.63
N LYS A 110 -3.31 18.77 21.37
CA LYS A 110 -2.62 19.97 20.86
C LYS A 110 -1.19 19.65 20.42
N TRP A 111 -0.46 18.89 21.24
CA TRP A 111 0.89 18.44 20.90
C TRP A 111 0.89 17.55 19.64
N LEU A 112 -0.02 16.58 19.55
CA LEU A 112 -0.08 15.65 18.43
C LEU A 112 -0.41 16.38 17.11
N GLN A 113 -1.33 17.35 17.16
CA GLN A 113 -1.65 18.22 16.02
C GLN A 113 -0.42 19.02 15.59
N LYS A 114 0.28 19.66 16.52
CA LYS A 114 1.49 20.44 16.24
C LYS A 114 2.58 19.59 15.60
N ILE A 115 2.93 18.44 16.20
CA ILE A 115 3.96 17.56 15.63
C ILE A 115 3.58 17.09 14.23
N ARG A 116 2.31 16.78 13.97
CA ARG A 116 1.87 16.36 12.64
C ARG A 116 2.02 17.47 11.61
N MET A 117 1.65 18.69 11.96
CA MET A 117 1.80 19.87 11.09
C MET A 117 3.27 20.17 10.82
N ASP A 118 4.09 20.25 11.87
CA ASP A 118 5.51 20.61 11.77
C ASP A 118 6.33 19.58 10.96
N ASN A 119 5.84 18.33 10.87
CA ASN A 119 6.55 17.21 10.22
C ASN A 119 5.82 16.62 9.00
N ASN A 120 4.78 17.30 8.49
CA ASN A 120 3.97 16.84 7.35
C ASN A 120 3.48 15.38 7.47
N ILE A 121 3.06 14.98 8.67
CA ILE A 121 2.56 13.63 8.93
C ILE A 121 1.07 13.57 8.57
N PRO A 122 0.64 12.62 7.71
CA PRO A 122 -0.75 12.53 7.27
C PRO A 122 -1.70 12.20 8.44
N LEU A 123 -2.96 12.64 8.33
CA LEU A 123 -3.98 12.44 9.37
C LEU A 123 -4.58 11.03 9.38
N LYS A 124 -4.46 10.31 8.26
CA LYS A 124 -4.97 8.96 8.05
C LYS A 124 -4.04 8.25 7.08
N GLU A 125 -3.81 6.95 7.29
CA GLU A 125 -3.19 6.12 6.27
C GLU A 125 -4.17 6.01 5.10
N GLU A 126 -3.71 6.30 3.89
CA GLU A 126 -4.41 5.88 2.70
C GLU A 126 -4.50 4.35 2.76
N LYS A 127 -5.68 3.83 3.14
CA LYS A 127 -5.95 2.40 3.08
C LYS A 127 -5.69 1.96 1.64
N LYS A 128 -4.55 1.32 1.39
CA LYS A 128 -4.32 0.59 0.14
C LYS A 128 -5.48 -0.39 0.03
N LYS A 129 -6.41 -0.15 -0.89
CA LYS A 129 -7.50 -1.08 -1.16
C LYS A 129 -6.85 -2.43 -1.47
N THR A 130 -6.94 -3.39 -0.56
CA THR A 130 -6.55 -4.76 -0.80
C THR A 130 -7.55 -5.33 -1.80
N ILE A 131 -7.15 -5.34 -3.07
CA ILE A 131 -7.89 -5.99 -4.16
C ILE A 131 -8.03 -7.46 -3.76
N THR A 132 -9.27 -7.98 -3.76
CA THR A 132 -9.50 -9.40 -3.47
C THR A 132 -8.95 -10.26 -4.61
N GLU A 133 -8.62 -11.53 -4.36
CA GLU A 133 -8.07 -12.39 -5.42
C GLU A 133 -9.02 -12.51 -6.63
N ASN A 134 -10.34 -12.48 -6.38
CA ASN A 134 -11.35 -12.44 -7.45
C ASN A 134 -11.26 -11.17 -8.30
N GLN A 135 -11.08 -10.01 -7.67
CA GLN A 135 -10.91 -8.74 -8.41
C GLN A 135 -9.57 -8.73 -9.18
N LYS A 136 -8.52 -9.32 -8.62
CA LYS A 136 -7.24 -9.46 -9.31
C LYS A 136 -7.37 -10.37 -10.54
N GLN A 137 -8.06 -11.50 -10.42
CA GLN A 137 -8.33 -12.40 -11.54
C GLN A 137 -9.20 -11.72 -12.60
N TYR A 138 -10.21 -10.93 -12.21
CA TYR A 138 -11.00 -10.11 -13.13
C TYR A 138 -10.11 -9.18 -13.98
N TRP A 139 -9.18 -8.45 -13.35
CA TRP A 139 -8.28 -7.55 -14.06
C TRP A 139 -7.29 -8.27 -14.97
N ILE A 140 -6.82 -9.46 -14.56
CA ILE A 140 -5.97 -10.31 -15.40
C ILE A 140 -6.75 -10.76 -16.64
N ASN A 141 -7.94 -11.34 -16.45
CA ASN A 141 -8.81 -11.82 -17.54
C ASN A 141 -9.14 -10.70 -18.53
N ARG A 142 -9.53 -9.53 -18.01
CA ARG A 142 -9.76 -8.33 -18.80
C ARG A 142 -8.51 -7.91 -19.58
N GLY A 143 -7.36 -7.87 -18.93
CA GLY A 143 -6.10 -7.53 -19.56
C GLY A 143 -5.72 -8.46 -20.72
N VAL A 144 -5.90 -9.77 -20.53
CA VAL A 144 -5.63 -10.79 -21.56
C VAL A 144 -6.52 -10.56 -22.79
N LEU A 145 -7.82 -10.36 -22.58
CA LEU A 145 -8.76 -10.13 -23.69
C LEU A 145 -8.54 -8.76 -24.35
N SER A 146 -8.24 -7.71 -23.59
CA SER A 146 -7.90 -6.40 -24.15
C SER A 146 -6.61 -6.45 -24.99
N ALA A 147 -5.59 -7.19 -24.56
CA ALA A 147 -4.37 -7.39 -25.35
C ALA A 147 -4.65 -8.11 -26.68
N LEU A 148 -5.54 -9.12 -26.66
CA LEU A 148 -5.94 -9.83 -27.87
C LEU A 148 -6.69 -8.91 -28.86
N GLU A 149 -7.65 -8.11 -28.38
CA GLU A 149 -8.39 -7.19 -29.25
C GLU A 149 -7.49 -6.06 -29.77
N GLN A 150 -6.62 -5.49 -28.93
CA GLN A 150 -5.62 -4.51 -29.34
C GLN A 150 -4.67 -5.09 -30.40
N TYR A 151 -4.23 -6.35 -30.24
CA TYR A 151 -3.42 -7.02 -31.26
C TYR A 151 -4.17 -7.21 -32.59
N LYS A 152 -5.49 -7.45 -32.56
CA LYS A 152 -6.26 -7.57 -33.82
C LYS A 152 -6.26 -6.26 -34.60
N GLU A 153 -6.39 -5.14 -33.91
CA GLU A 153 -6.43 -3.80 -34.49
C GLU A 153 -5.03 -3.39 -34.99
N ASN A 154 -4.02 -3.47 -34.12
CA ASN A 154 -2.72 -2.84 -34.35
C ASN A 154 -1.63 -3.81 -34.84
N LYS A 155 -1.87 -5.12 -34.78
CA LYS A 155 -0.90 -6.19 -35.11
C LYS A 155 0.42 -6.13 -34.32
N ALA A 156 0.43 -5.40 -33.22
CA ALA A 156 1.56 -5.21 -32.32
C ALA A 156 1.07 -5.17 -30.87
N ILE A 157 1.92 -5.56 -29.92
CA ILE A 157 1.62 -5.51 -28.49
C ILE A 157 2.21 -4.24 -27.88
N GLU A 158 1.37 -3.43 -27.27
CA GLU A 158 1.81 -2.25 -26.53
C GLU A 158 2.50 -2.61 -25.21
N ASP A 159 3.41 -1.74 -24.77
CA ASP A 159 4.18 -1.90 -23.52
C ASP A 159 3.29 -2.20 -22.30
N GLY A 160 2.10 -1.59 -22.26
CA GLY A 160 1.11 -1.78 -21.20
C GLY A 160 0.57 -3.21 -21.08
N TYR A 161 0.72 -4.05 -22.11
CA TYR A 161 0.25 -5.44 -22.13
C TYR A 161 1.39 -6.47 -22.04
N ILE A 162 2.65 -6.05 -21.91
CA ILE A 162 3.79 -7.00 -21.86
C ILE A 162 3.67 -7.99 -20.67
N TYR A 163 3.04 -7.58 -19.56
CA TYR A 163 2.82 -8.45 -18.40
C TYR A 163 1.97 -9.69 -18.73
N ILE A 164 1.18 -9.65 -19.81
CA ILE A 164 0.38 -10.80 -20.29
C ILE A 164 1.27 -11.98 -20.68
N TYR A 165 2.52 -11.72 -21.07
CA TYR A 165 3.49 -12.78 -21.29
C TYR A 165 3.61 -13.67 -20.05
N ASP A 166 3.77 -13.06 -18.87
CA ASP A 166 3.97 -13.81 -17.62
C ASP A 166 2.70 -14.57 -17.22
N VAL A 167 1.53 -14.03 -17.55
CA VAL A 167 0.22 -14.69 -17.33
C VAL A 167 0.09 -15.94 -18.20
N LEU A 168 0.50 -15.88 -19.47
CA LEU A 168 0.31 -16.96 -20.43
C LEU A 168 1.47 -17.97 -20.47
N TYR A 169 2.61 -17.62 -19.86
CA TYR A 169 3.87 -18.36 -20.00
C TYR A 169 3.75 -19.84 -19.62
N GLU A 170 3.03 -20.16 -18.54
CA GLU A 170 2.98 -21.52 -18.05
C GLU A 170 2.16 -22.46 -18.92
N GLU A 171 1.10 -21.95 -19.53
CA GLU A 171 0.08 -22.78 -20.19
C GLU A 171 0.14 -22.74 -21.72
N TYR A 172 0.55 -21.62 -22.31
CA TYR A 172 0.36 -21.38 -23.74
C TYR A 172 1.66 -21.15 -24.51
N LEU A 173 2.69 -20.60 -23.86
CA LEU A 173 3.88 -20.11 -24.56
C LEU A 173 4.96 -21.20 -24.68
N PRO A 174 5.71 -21.25 -25.79
CA PRO A 174 6.79 -22.22 -25.97
C PRO A 174 7.91 -22.03 -24.94
N LYS A 175 8.48 -23.14 -24.44
CA LYS A 175 9.50 -23.14 -23.37
C LYS A 175 10.86 -23.63 -23.85
N GLU A 176 10.92 -24.19 -25.05
CA GLU A 176 12.09 -24.79 -25.68
C GLU A 176 13.22 -23.77 -25.83
N LYS A 177 14.44 -24.21 -25.55
CA LYS A 177 15.62 -23.35 -25.60
C LYS A 177 15.87 -22.81 -27.02
N GLU A 178 15.77 -23.66 -28.03
CA GLU A 178 15.99 -23.27 -29.43
C GLU A 178 15.00 -22.19 -29.88
N TYR A 179 13.74 -22.27 -29.45
CA TYR A 179 12.74 -21.24 -29.73
C TYR A 179 13.12 -19.90 -29.06
N LYS A 180 13.53 -19.95 -27.79
CA LYS A 180 13.96 -18.75 -27.04
C LYS A 180 15.19 -18.09 -27.66
N ASP A 181 16.17 -18.88 -28.07
CA ASP A 181 17.37 -18.38 -28.72
C ASP A 181 17.02 -17.70 -30.06
N LYS A 182 16.13 -18.31 -30.86
CA LYS A 182 15.63 -17.70 -32.10
C LYS A 182 14.88 -16.38 -31.86
N ILE A 183 14.00 -16.33 -30.86
CA ILE A 183 13.27 -15.11 -30.51
C ILE A 183 14.24 -14.02 -30.02
N TYR A 184 15.25 -14.40 -29.24
CA TYR A 184 16.25 -13.47 -28.73
C TYR A 184 17.03 -12.78 -29.86
N GLU A 185 17.50 -13.55 -30.84
CA GLU A 185 18.15 -12.99 -32.03
C GLU A 185 17.19 -12.14 -32.86
N SER A 186 15.94 -12.58 -33.01
CA SER A 186 14.90 -11.81 -33.73
C SER A 186 14.60 -10.47 -33.02
N ALA A 187 14.60 -10.45 -31.69
CA ALA A 187 14.39 -9.25 -30.88
C ALA A 187 15.55 -8.25 -31.03
N LYS A 188 16.81 -8.73 -31.02
CA LYS A 188 17.97 -7.89 -31.29
C LYS A 188 17.89 -7.23 -32.66
N VAL A 189 17.64 -8.03 -33.71
CA VAL A 189 17.53 -7.55 -35.09
C VAL A 189 16.40 -6.52 -35.21
N SER A 190 15.24 -6.79 -34.62
CA SER A 190 14.11 -5.86 -34.64
C SER A 190 14.44 -4.52 -33.98
N ILE A 191 15.08 -4.52 -32.81
CA ILE A 191 15.51 -3.27 -32.15
C ILE A 191 16.58 -2.58 -32.99
N GLN A 192 17.54 -3.31 -33.54
CA GLN A 192 18.59 -2.73 -34.37
C GLN A 192 18.01 -2.01 -35.59
N MET A 193 17.04 -2.60 -36.28
CA MET A 193 16.33 -1.96 -37.39
C MET A 193 15.59 -0.70 -36.93
N GLU A 194 14.80 -0.79 -35.85
CA GLU A 194 14.04 0.35 -35.31
C GLU A 194 14.93 1.57 -35.01
N TYR A 195 16.12 1.38 -34.45
CA TYR A 195 17.03 2.47 -34.11
C TYR A 195 17.97 2.87 -35.26
N SER A 196 18.10 2.04 -36.30
CA SER A 196 18.85 2.40 -37.51
C SER A 196 18.01 3.25 -38.46
N ASP A 197 16.71 3.02 -38.50
CA ASP A 197 15.76 3.72 -39.38
C ASP A 197 15.22 5.02 -38.77
N LYS A 198 15.43 5.27 -37.47
CA LYS A 198 15.01 6.51 -36.80
C LYS A 198 15.89 7.69 -37.19
N GLU A 199 15.27 8.75 -37.70
CA GLU A 199 15.93 10.03 -37.92
C GLU A 199 16.11 10.76 -36.58
N ALA A 200 17.37 10.96 -36.17
CA ALA A 200 17.68 11.72 -34.97
C ALA A 200 17.50 13.23 -35.21
N THR A 201 16.80 13.89 -34.31
CA THR A 201 16.55 15.34 -34.32
C THR A 201 17.65 16.15 -33.64
N SER A 202 18.53 15.48 -32.87
CA SER A 202 19.65 16.09 -32.14
C SER A 202 20.90 15.21 -32.14
N LYS A 203 22.05 15.80 -31.78
CA LYS A 203 23.32 15.05 -31.64
C LYS A 203 23.26 14.11 -30.44
N GLU A 204 22.59 14.53 -29.38
CA GLU A 204 22.36 13.79 -28.15
C GLU A 204 21.55 12.52 -28.43
N GLU A 205 20.44 12.65 -29.16
CA GLU A 205 19.58 11.53 -29.56
C GLU A 205 20.31 10.55 -30.49
N LYS A 206 21.11 11.06 -31.44
CA LYS A 206 21.95 10.23 -32.30
C LYS A 206 22.96 9.40 -31.50
N GLN A 207 23.52 9.97 -30.44
CA GLN A 207 24.43 9.25 -29.55
C GLN A 207 23.67 8.22 -28.70
N GLU A 208 22.45 8.54 -28.26
CA GLU A 208 21.59 7.61 -27.54
C GLU A 208 21.26 6.36 -28.39
N PHE A 209 20.88 6.53 -29.67
CA PHE A 209 20.58 5.41 -30.57
C PHE A 209 21.80 4.49 -30.75
N LYS A 210 23.00 5.06 -30.92
CA LYS A 210 24.25 4.29 -30.98
C LYS A 210 24.52 3.51 -29.68
N ASN A 211 24.30 4.15 -28.53
CA ASN A 211 24.46 3.51 -27.23
C ASN A 211 23.49 2.34 -27.09
N ILE A 212 22.22 2.50 -27.50
CA ILE A 212 21.21 1.44 -27.49
C ILE A 212 21.66 0.26 -28.35
N ILE A 213 22.05 0.48 -29.61
CA ILE A 213 22.51 -0.58 -30.52
C ILE A 213 23.73 -1.31 -29.94
N SER A 214 24.74 -0.58 -29.46
CA SER A 214 25.95 -1.18 -28.87
C SER A 214 25.68 -2.01 -27.62
N SER A 215 24.58 -1.72 -26.91
CA SER A 215 24.21 -2.41 -25.69
C SER A 215 23.45 -3.73 -25.90
N LEU A 216 23.00 -4.03 -27.12
CA LEU A 216 22.17 -5.20 -27.41
C LEU A 216 22.89 -6.52 -27.18
N GLU A 217 24.22 -6.54 -27.32
CA GLU A 217 25.06 -7.71 -27.05
C GLU A 217 25.30 -7.97 -25.55
N LYS A 218 24.92 -7.03 -24.67
CA LYS A 218 25.08 -7.21 -23.23
C LYS A 218 24.09 -8.25 -22.71
N LYS A 219 24.61 -9.29 -22.06
CA LYS A 219 23.79 -10.31 -21.40
C LYS A 219 22.83 -9.66 -20.42
N GLY A 220 21.54 -9.98 -20.55
CA GLY A 220 20.50 -9.49 -19.65
C GLY A 220 19.90 -8.12 -20.00
N ASN A 221 20.19 -7.57 -21.18
CA ASN A 221 19.61 -6.30 -21.65
C ASN A 221 18.07 -6.29 -21.53
N THR A 222 17.55 -5.35 -20.73
CA THR A 222 16.11 -5.22 -20.44
C THR A 222 15.27 -4.96 -21.68
N LYS A 223 15.78 -4.16 -22.63
CA LYS A 223 15.07 -3.82 -23.86
C LYS A 223 14.88 -5.04 -24.75
N VAL A 224 15.93 -5.86 -24.87
CA VAL A 224 15.86 -7.15 -25.59
C VAL A 224 14.87 -8.08 -24.90
N LYS A 225 14.86 -8.17 -23.56
CA LYS A 225 13.90 -9.00 -22.82
C LYS A 225 12.44 -8.59 -23.07
N LEU A 226 12.14 -7.28 -23.01
CA LEU A 226 10.79 -6.77 -23.28
C LEU A 226 10.38 -7.06 -24.72
N LYS A 227 11.28 -6.85 -25.69
CA LYS A 227 11.01 -7.16 -27.10
C LYS A 227 10.81 -8.65 -27.34
N CYS A 228 11.53 -9.52 -26.63
CA CYS A 228 11.27 -10.97 -26.68
C CYS A 228 9.84 -11.30 -26.24
N LYS A 229 9.37 -10.73 -25.12
CA LYS A 229 8.00 -10.93 -24.63
C LYS A 229 6.97 -10.48 -25.65
N GLU A 230 7.18 -9.30 -26.24
CA GLU A 230 6.34 -8.74 -27.30
C GLU A 230 6.25 -9.69 -28.50
N LEU A 231 7.39 -10.14 -29.05
CA LEU A 231 7.43 -11.02 -30.22
C LEU A 231 6.73 -12.35 -29.98
N VAL A 232 6.90 -12.95 -28.80
CA VAL A 232 6.23 -14.21 -28.43
C VAL A 232 4.71 -14.01 -28.36
N LEU A 233 4.24 -12.92 -27.74
CA LEU A 233 2.82 -12.61 -27.67
C LEU A 233 2.22 -12.35 -29.06
N CYS A 234 2.93 -11.60 -29.91
CA CYS A 234 2.54 -11.38 -31.30
C CYS A 234 2.42 -12.70 -32.07
N GLU A 235 3.41 -13.60 -31.94
CA GLU A 235 3.37 -14.90 -32.61
C GLU A 235 2.21 -15.76 -32.08
N PHE A 236 2.01 -15.78 -30.76
CA PHE A 236 0.93 -16.51 -30.10
C PHE A 236 -0.44 -16.04 -30.59
N PHE A 237 -0.75 -14.74 -30.50
CA PHE A 237 -2.05 -14.23 -30.93
C PHE A 237 -2.26 -14.39 -32.43
N ARG A 238 -1.21 -14.24 -33.25
CA ARG A 238 -1.30 -14.52 -34.69
C ARG A 238 -1.69 -15.97 -34.97
N LYS A 239 -1.15 -16.93 -34.22
CA LYS A 239 -1.50 -18.35 -34.33
C LYS A 239 -2.91 -18.61 -33.80
N LEU A 240 -3.27 -18.01 -32.67
CA LEU A 240 -4.58 -18.13 -32.03
C LEU A 240 -5.69 -17.65 -32.97
N LEU A 241 -5.52 -16.51 -33.63
CA LEU A 241 -6.51 -15.96 -34.57
C LEU A 241 -6.71 -16.80 -35.84
N LYS A 242 -5.81 -17.73 -36.15
CA LYS A 242 -5.95 -18.64 -37.31
C LYS A 242 -6.71 -19.92 -36.96
N ASP A 243 -6.97 -20.18 -35.68
CA ASP A 243 -7.65 -21.37 -35.19
C ASP A 243 -8.90 -20.95 -34.43
N GLU A 244 -10.04 -20.94 -35.12
CA GLU A 244 -11.33 -20.47 -34.57
C GLU A 244 -11.76 -21.25 -33.33
N LYS A 245 -11.45 -22.56 -33.27
CA LYS A 245 -11.77 -23.40 -32.13
C LYS A 245 -10.96 -22.98 -30.91
N ARG A 246 -9.63 -22.89 -31.06
CA ARG A 246 -8.74 -22.44 -29.97
C ARG A 246 -9.03 -21.01 -29.54
N LEU A 247 -9.39 -20.13 -30.48
CA LEU A 247 -9.77 -18.76 -30.17
C LEU A 247 -11.03 -18.70 -29.30
N THR A 248 -12.03 -19.53 -29.60
CA THR A 248 -13.27 -19.60 -28.82
C THR A 248 -13.00 -20.14 -27.41
N GLU A 249 -12.24 -21.24 -27.30
CA GLU A 249 -11.84 -21.81 -26.00
C GLU A 249 -11.04 -20.81 -25.15
N PHE A 250 -10.13 -20.07 -25.78
CA PHE A 250 -9.35 -19.03 -25.11
C PHE A 250 -10.23 -17.89 -24.59
N LYS A 251 -11.18 -17.41 -25.40
CA LYS A 251 -12.11 -16.37 -25.00
C LYS A 251 -13.02 -16.79 -23.85
N GLU A 252 -13.50 -18.03 -23.86
CA GLU A 252 -14.31 -18.57 -22.77
C GLU A 252 -13.51 -18.73 -21.47
N LYS A 253 -12.25 -19.19 -21.55
CA LYS A 253 -11.39 -19.33 -20.35
C LYS A 253 -11.13 -17.99 -19.66
N TYR A 254 -10.85 -16.95 -20.44
CA TYR A 254 -10.59 -15.60 -19.92
C TYR A 254 -11.84 -14.73 -19.89
N LYS A 255 -13.02 -15.32 -20.04
CA LYS A 255 -14.27 -14.61 -19.83
C LYS A 255 -14.32 -14.12 -18.39
N TYR A 256 -14.89 -12.94 -18.22
CA TYR A 256 -15.07 -12.31 -16.93
C TYR A 256 -16.46 -11.70 -16.90
N ASP A 257 -17.16 -11.91 -15.79
CA ASP A 257 -18.43 -11.26 -15.46
C ASP A 257 -18.18 -10.04 -14.56
#